data_AF-A0AAE1QF99-F1
#
_entry.id   AF-A0AAE1QF99-F1
#
_cell.length_a   1.000
_cell.length_b   1.000
_cell.length_c   1.000
_cell.angle_alpha   90.00
_cell.angle_beta   90.00
_cell.angle_gamma   90.00
#
_symmetry.space_group_name_H-M   'P 1'
#
loop_
_entity.id
_entity.type
_entity.pdbx_description
1 polymer ?
#
loop_
_entity_poly.entity_id
_entity_poly.type
_entity_poly.pdbx_seq_one_letter_code
_entity_poly.pdbx_strand_id
1 'polypeptide(L)'
;MKYSYSGWLTQVNIWGRVLTQEEIGALAGCHYDMEGDVMSWSGPWRHYDVKEEEIKLVELCTSVSRGRLTVPLPLLRYTDAVQVCLGLRGYIAVPTTRQQFLEEIGFFQDFVGELHIMKSS
;
A
#
# COMPACT_ATOMS: atom_id res chain seq x y z
N MET A 1 18.82 16.12 2.58
CA MET A 1 18.44 14.69 2.58
C MET A 1 17.65 14.42 1.31
N LYS A 2 18.01 13.37 0.55
CA LYS A 2 17.20 12.86 -0.56
C LYS A 2 16.42 11.66 0.00
N TYR A 3 15.10 11.75 -0.03
CA TYR A 3 14.23 10.61 0.23
C TYR A 3 13.86 10.00 -1.12
N SER A 4 14.05 8.68 -1.27
CA SER A 4 13.70 7.93 -2.48
C SER A 4 12.61 6.93 -2.16
N TYR A 5 11.66 6.79 -3.08
CA TYR A 5 10.66 5.73 -3.06
C TYR A 5 11.15 4.55 -3.92
N SER A 6 10.94 3.32 -3.46
CA SER A 6 11.21 2.11 -4.22
C SER A 6 9.97 1.22 -4.20
N GLY A 7 9.41 0.95 -5.37
CA GLY A 7 8.19 0.18 -5.53
C GLY A 7 7.54 0.39 -6.90
N TRP A 8 6.39 -0.24 -7.09
CA TRP A 8 5.56 -0.07 -8.28
C TRP A 8 4.60 1.10 -8.07
N LEU A 9 4.42 1.91 -9.11
CA LEU A 9 3.58 3.09 -9.08
C LEU A 9 2.69 3.10 -10.33
N THR A 10 1.41 3.43 -10.15
CA THR A 10 0.43 3.56 -11.23
C THR A 10 -0.66 4.56 -10.85
N GLN A 11 -1.43 5.04 -11.82
CA GLN A 11 -2.57 5.96 -11.64
C GLN A 11 -2.26 7.24 -10.85
N VAL A 12 -1.05 7.77 -11.01
CA VAL A 12 -0.69 9.05 -10.38
C VAL A 12 -1.37 10.19 -11.13
N ASN A 13 -2.20 10.94 -10.40
CA ASN A 13 -3.04 11.99 -10.94
C ASN A 13 -3.06 13.21 -10.01
N ILE A 14 -3.14 14.42 -10.59
CA ILE A 14 -3.33 15.68 -9.86
C ILE A 14 -4.48 16.46 -10.50
N TRP A 15 -5.36 16.97 -9.63
CA TRP A 15 -6.49 17.79 -10.02
C TRP A 15 -6.30 19.23 -9.57
N GLY A 16 -6.78 20.18 -10.38
CA GLY A 16 -6.80 21.62 -10.06
C GLY A 16 -7.86 22.02 -9.04
N ARG A 17 -8.68 21.06 -8.60
CA ARG A 17 -9.77 21.22 -7.64
C ARG A 17 -9.72 20.15 -6.56
N VAL A 18 -10.43 20.42 -5.47
CA VAL A 18 -10.68 19.41 -4.44
C VAL A 18 -11.69 18.38 -4.98
N LEU A 19 -11.36 17.10 -4.86
CA LEU A 19 -12.27 16.00 -5.17
C LEU A 19 -13.29 15.80 -4.04
N THR A 20 -14.50 15.40 -4.41
CA THR A 20 -15.57 15.00 -3.47
C THR A 20 -15.27 13.63 -2.86
N GLN A 21 -15.94 13.27 -1.77
CA GLN A 21 -15.74 11.95 -1.15
C GLN A 21 -16.20 10.82 -2.07
N GLU A 22 -17.25 11.07 -2.85
CA GLU A 22 -17.79 10.15 -3.83
C GLU A 22 -16.78 9.89 -4.96
N GLU A 23 -16.11 10.93 -5.47
CA GLU A 23 -15.06 10.79 -6.49
C GLU A 23 -13.84 10.04 -5.95
N ILE A 24 -13.40 10.35 -4.73
CA ILE A 24 -12.30 9.65 -4.07
C ILE A 24 -12.67 8.17 -3.86
N GLY A 25 -13.89 7.89 -3.41
CA GLY A 25 -14.39 6.54 -3.22
C GLY A 25 -14.46 5.77 -4.54
N ALA A 26 -14.89 6.42 -5.62
CA ALA A 26 -14.96 5.81 -6.94
C ALA A 26 -13.58 5.50 -7.54
N LEU A 27 -12.59 6.37 -7.32
CA LEU A 27 -11.18 6.11 -7.67
C LEU A 27 -10.62 4.92 -6.88
N ALA A 28 -10.71 4.97 -5.55
CA ALA A 28 -10.17 3.93 -4.68
C ALA A 28 -10.89 2.58 -4.85
N GLY A 29 -12.18 2.61 -5.19
CA GLY A 29 -13.00 1.44 -5.47
C GLY A 29 -12.85 0.90 -6.89
N CYS A 30 -11.95 1.46 -7.71
CA CYS A 30 -11.74 1.06 -9.10
C CYS A 30 -13.01 1.11 -9.97
N HIS A 31 -13.95 2.02 -9.67
CA HIS A 31 -15.19 2.15 -10.43
C HIS A 31 -14.97 2.86 -11.77
N TYR A 32 -14.03 3.81 -11.82
CA TYR A 32 -13.71 4.59 -13.00
C TYR A 32 -12.20 4.85 -13.09
N ASP A 33 -11.68 4.88 -14.31
CA ASP A 33 -10.33 5.35 -14.63
C ASP A 33 -10.36 6.87 -14.85
N MET A 34 -10.42 7.64 -13.76
CA MET A 34 -10.49 9.10 -13.86
C MET A 34 -9.08 9.70 -13.86
N GLU A 35 -8.84 10.60 -14.81
CA GLU A 35 -7.56 11.27 -15.00
C GLU A 35 -7.59 12.71 -14.47
N GLY A 36 -6.44 13.18 -14.00
CA GLY A 36 -6.24 14.55 -13.52
C GLY A 36 -6.19 15.59 -14.64
N ASP A 37 -6.70 16.79 -14.39
CA ASP A 37 -6.66 17.92 -15.33
C ASP A 37 -5.36 18.73 -15.23
N VAL A 38 -4.66 18.67 -14.09
CA VAL A 38 -3.34 19.30 -13.91
C VAL A 38 -2.22 18.32 -14.29
N MET A 39 -2.38 17.04 -13.94
CA MET A 39 -1.47 15.98 -14.32
C MET A 39 -2.24 14.67 -14.41
N SER A 40 -2.13 13.99 -15.55
CA SER A 40 -2.75 12.69 -15.79
C SER A 40 -1.71 11.57 -15.85
N TRP A 41 -2.10 10.35 -15.49
CA TRP A 41 -1.23 9.18 -15.63
C TRP A 41 -0.89 8.91 -17.10
N SER A 42 -1.87 9.07 -17.99
CA SER A 42 -1.68 9.03 -19.46
C SER A 42 -0.91 10.22 -20.05
N GLY A 43 -0.47 11.17 -19.21
CA GLY A 43 0.26 12.36 -19.64
C GLY A 43 1.69 12.09 -20.11
N PRO A 44 2.42 13.15 -20.53
CA PRO A 44 3.79 13.03 -21.04
C PRO A 44 4.80 12.90 -19.90
N TRP A 45 4.91 11.71 -19.33
CA TRP A 45 5.92 11.39 -18.31
C TRP A 45 7.29 11.16 -18.94
N ARG A 46 8.35 11.57 -18.23
CA ARG A 46 9.73 11.19 -18.55
C ARG A 46 10.21 10.21 -17.51
N HIS A 47 10.44 8.98 -17.95
CA HIS A 47 10.92 7.90 -17.12
C HIS A 47 12.43 7.73 -17.29
N TYR A 48 13.12 7.47 -16.19
CA TYR A 48 14.55 7.21 -16.16
C TYR A 48 14.80 6.01 -15.25
N ASP A 49 15.47 4.99 -15.76
CA ASP A 49 15.89 3.80 -15.00
C ASP A 49 14.74 3.08 -14.28
N VAL A 50 13.56 2.99 -14.90
CA VAL A 50 12.40 2.23 -14.39
C VAL A 50 11.99 1.12 -15.36
N LYS A 51 11.39 0.06 -14.81
CA LYS A 51 10.73 -0.97 -15.60
C LYS A 51 9.26 -0.58 -15.76
N GLU A 52 8.80 -0.54 -17.00
CA GLU A 52 7.41 -0.24 -17.34
C GLU A 52 6.65 -1.52 -17.69
N GLU A 53 5.39 -1.57 -17.28
CA GLU A 53 4.47 -2.65 -17.61
C GLU A 53 3.08 -2.06 -17.78
N GLU A 54 2.41 -2.42 -18.88
CA GLU A 54 1.04 -2.00 -19.14
C GLU A 54 0.09 -3.02 -18.52
N ILE A 55 -0.71 -2.58 -17.55
CA ILE A 55 -1.65 -3.43 -16.81
C ILE A 55 -3.04 -2.82 -16.97
N LYS A 56 -4.02 -3.65 -17.35
CA LYS A 56 -5.42 -3.20 -17.44
C LYS A 56 -5.97 -2.88 -16.06
N LEU A 57 -6.84 -1.87 -15.95
CA LEU A 57 -7.50 -1.51 -14.70
C LEU A 57 -8.14 -2.72 -14.00
N VAL A 58 -8.81 -3.60 -14.76
CA VAL A 58 -9.45 -4.80 -14.21
C VAL A 58 -8.45 -5.78 -13.58
N GLU A 59 -7.24 -5.89 -14.13
CA GLU A 59 -6.18 -6.76 -13.61
C GLU A 59 -5.51 -6.12 -12.38
N LEU A 60 -5.29 -4.80 -12.43
CA LEU A 60 -4.81 -4.05 -11.28
C LEU A 60 -5.77 -4.20 -10.09
N CYS A 61 -7.08 -4.05 -10.35
CA CYS A 61 -8.08 -4.02 -9.29
C CYS A 61 -8.53 -5.40 -8.81
N THR A 62 -8.34 -6.46 -9.60
CA THR A 62 -8.48 -7.84 -9.10
C THR A 62 -7.36 -8.20 -8.12
N SER A 63 -6.20 -7.55 -8.19
CA SER A 63 -5.13 -7.70 -7.20
C SER A 63 -5.42 -6.99 -5.87
N VAL A 64 -6.25 -5.94 -5.87
CA VAL A 64 -6.76 -5.27 -4.65
C VAL A 64 -7.74 -6.17 -3.89
N SER A 65 -8.36 -7.13 -4.58
CA SER A 65 -9.16 -8.21 -3.97
C SER A 65 -8.30 -9.28 -3.28
N ARG A 66 -6.96 -9.19 -3.29
CA ARG A 66 -6.08 -10.12 -2.57
C ARG A 66 -6.06 -9.82 -1.08
N GLY A 67 -7.19 -10.10 -0.43
CA GLY A 67 -7.25 -10.39 0.99
C GLY A 67 -6.79 -9.26 1.91
N ARG A 68 -6.72 -9.62 3.19
CA ARG A 68 -6.37 -8.76 4.29
C ARG A 68 -4.90 -8.35 4.16
N LEU A 69 -4.61 -7.06 3.91
CA LEU A 69 -3.25 -6.53 3.93
C LEU A 69 -2.75 -6.49 5.39
N THR A 70 -1.88 -7.43 5.75
CA THR A 70 -1.21 -7.43 7.06
C THR A 70 0.02 -6.55 7.00
N VAL A 71 0.00 -5.43 7.73
CA VAL A 71 1.16 -4.54 7.86
C VAL A 71 1.87 -4.84 9.18
N PRO A 72 3.12 -5.31 9.16
CA PRO A 72 3.87 -5.51 10.38
C PRO A 72 4.30 -4.17 10.97
N LEU A 73 3.82 -3.92 12.19
CA LEU A 73 4.28 -2.78 12.96
C LEU A 73 5.64 -3.11 13.61
N PRO A 74 6.52 -2.11 13.77
CA PRO A 74 7.73 -2.29 14.56
C PRO A 74 7.39 -2.66 16.00
N LEU A 75 8.40 -3.04 16.79
CA LEU A 75 8.20 -3.36 18.21
C LEU A 75 7.71 -2.10 18.95
N LEU A 76 6.40 -2.05 19.19
CA LEU A 76 5.70 -0.92 19.82
C LEU A 76 5.06 -1.38 21.14
N ARG A 77 4.83 -0.43 22.05
CA ARG A 77 3.92 -0.67 23.17
C ARG A 77 2.51 -0.89 22.63
N TYR A 78 1.71 -1.68 23.35
CA TYR A 78 0.34 -2.02 22.94
C TYR A 78 -0.51 -0.77 22.60
N THR A 79 -0.45 0.26 23.44
CA THR A 79 -1.19 1.52 23.23
C THR A 79 -0.81 2.21 21.92
N ASP A 80 0.48 2.20 21.59
CA ASP A 80 1.03 2.88 20.43
C ASP A 80 0.66 2.08 19.16
N ALA A 81 0.72 0.75 19.22
CA ALA A 81 0.28 -0.14 18.14
C ALA A 81 -1.22 0.01 17.83
N VAL A 82 -2.07 0.10 18.86
CA VAL A 82 -3.51 0.34 18.71
C VAL A 82 -3.77 1.68 18.03
N GLN A 83 -3.10 2.75 18.46
CA GLN A 83 -3.27 4.07 17.86
C GLN A 83 -2.86 4.10 16.39
N VAL A 84 -1.73 3.49 16.05
CA VAL A 84 -1.27 3.40 14.65
C VAL A 84 -2.26 2.58 13.82
N CYS A 85 -2.69 1.43 14.33
CA CYS A 85 -3.63 0.55 13.63
C CYS A 85 -4.97 1.26 13.35
N LEU A 86 -5.53 1.93 14.35
CA LEU A 86 -6.76 2.72 14.20
C LEU A 86 -6.59 3.92 13.27
N GLY A 87 -5.44 4.61 13.34
CA GLY A 87 -5.10 5.72 12.45
C GLY A 87 -5.06 5.29 10.97
N LEU A 88 -4.64 4.06 10.71
CA LEU A 88 -4.64 3.44 9.39
C LEU A 88 -6.00 2.84 9.00
N ARG A 89 -7.05 3.03 9.81
CA ARG A 89 -8.36 2.36 9.68
C ARG A 89 -8.25 0.83 9.60
N GLY A 90 -7.19 0.29 10.19
CA GLY A 90 -6.96 -1.14 10.33
C GLY A 90 -7.57 -1.70 11.60
N TYR A 91 -7.35 -2.99 11.79
CA TYR A 91 -7.74 -3.72 12.99
C TYR A 91 -6.60 -4.66 13.38
N ILE A 92 -6.36 -4.77 14.68
CA ILE A 92 -5.33 -5.68 15.19
C ILE A 92 -5.81 -7.11 14.93
N ALA A 93 -5.02 -7.85 14.16
CA ALA A 93 -5.21 -9.28 14.04
C ALA A 93 -4.87 -9.93 15.37
N VAL A 94 -5.87 -10.48 16.05
CA VAL A 94 -5.68 -11.29 17.24
C VAL A 94 -5.98 -12.73 16.84
N PRO A 95 -4.96 -13.61 16.80
CA PRO A 95 -5.18 -15.00 16.44
C PRO A 95 -6.06 -15.68 17.49
N THR A 96 -7.10 -16.37 17.03
CA THR A 96 -8.06 -17.06 17.92
C THR A 96 -7.65 -18.50 18.22
N THR A 97 -6.70 -19.02 17.45
CA THR A 97 -6.15 -20.37 17.63
C THR A 97 -4.63 -20.34 17.68
N ARG A 98 -4.06 -21.35 18.34
CA ARG A 98 -2.60 -21.55 18.39
C ARG A 98 -2.01 -21.76 17.00
N GLN A 99 -2.73 -22.44 16.10
CA GLN A 99 -2.28 -22.70 14.73
C GLN A 99 -2.15 -21.40 13.94
N GLN A 100 -3.17 -20.54 14.01
CA GLN A 100 -3.14 -19.23 13.37
C GLN A 100 -2.00 -18.36 13.90
N PHE A 101 -1.76 -18.39 15.22
CA PHE A 101 -0.63 -17.67 15.82
C PHE A 101 0.72 -18.10 15.23
N LEU A 102 0.94 -19.41 15.05
CA LEU A 102 2.21 -19.92 14.51
C LEU A 102 2.41 -19.55 13.03
N GLU A 103 1.35 -19.57 12.24
CA GLU A 103 1.37 -19.16 10.82
C GLU A 103 1.67 -17.65 10.70
N GLU A 104 1.01 -16.83 11.52
CA GLU A 104 1.23 -15.38 11.55
C GLU A 104 2.65 -15.05 12.04
N ILE A 105 3.15 -15.71 13.11
CA ILE A 105 4.51 -15.46 13.62
C ILE A 105 5.60 -15.80 12.60
N GLY A 106 5.40 -16.84 11.78
CA GLY A 106 6.35 -17.20 10.71
C GLY A 106 6.48 -16.07 9.70
N PHE A 107 5.35 -15.52 9.25
CA PHE A 107 5.32 -14.34 8.38
C PHE A 107 6.05 -13.13 8.98
N PHE A 108 5.84 -12.84 10.28
CA PHE A 108 6.53 -11.74 10.95
C PHE A 108 8.04 -11.99 11.08
N GLN A 109 8.47 -13.23 11.34
CA GLN A 109 9.88 -13.59 11.46
C GLN A 109 10.63 -13.45 10.14
N ASP A 110 10.01 -13.86 9.03
CA ASP A 110 10.60 -13.71 7.70
C ASP A 110 10.77 -12.23 7.33
N PHE A 111 9.73 -11.41 7.58
CA PHE A 111 9.77 -9.97 7.29
C PHE A 111 10.77 -9.19 8.18
N VAL A 112 10.82 -9.50 9.48
CA VAL A 112 11.75 -8.84 10.42
C VAL A 112 13.18 -9.36 10.24
N GLY A 113 13.35 -10.61 9.83
CA GLY A 113 14.64 -11.21 9.48
C GLY A 113 15.33 -10.48 8.33
N GLU A 114 14.58 -10.13 7.27
CA GLU A 114 15.09 -9.31 6.16
C GLU A 114 15.51 -7.88 6.61
N LEU A 115 14.80 -7.30 7.57
CA LEU A 115 15.13 -5.99 8.16
C LEU A 115 16.43 -5.98 8.97
N HIS A 116 16.89 -7.14 9.47
CA HIS A 116 18.21 -7.26 10.10
C HIS A 116 19.35 -7.41 9.08
N ILE A 117 19.08 -8.01 7.92
CA ILE A 117 20.08 -8.18 6.86
C ILE A 117 20.40 -6.83 6.19
N MET A 118 19.43 -5.90 6.11
CA MET A 118 19.65 -4.56 5.54
C MET A 118 20.35 -3.55 6.47
N LYS A 119 20.65 -3.91 7.73
CA LYS A 119 21.42 -3.05 8.65
C LYS A 119 22.91 -3.36 8.71
N SER A 120 23.40 -4.34 7.94
CA SER A 120 24.84 -4.62 7.78
C SER A 120 25.27 -4.42 6.34
N SER A 121 25.51 -3.16 5.95
CA SER A 121 26.24 -2.77 4.72
C SER A 121 26.81 -1.37 4.90
#